data_AF-A0A7W1TXI2-F1
#
_entry.id   AF-A0A7W1TXI2-F1
#
_cell.length_a   1.000
_cell.length_b   1.000
_cell.length_c   1.000
_cell.angle_alpha   90.00
_cell.angle_beta   90.00
_cell.angle_gamma   90.00
#
_symmetry.space_group_name_H-M   'P 1'
#
loop_
_entity.id
_entity.type
_entity.pdbx_description
1 polymer ?
#
loop_
_entity_poly.entity_id
_entity_poly.type
_entity_poly.pdbx_seq_one_letter_code
_entity_poly.pdbx_strand_id
1 'polypeptide(L)'
;MHAGLYHITHGAHPELDLDLHEHELVELQSAFLHRIEELDFDPRLMRLYEASLFLSMMGLHIDAPRKVLAFALRAGQIVAALSPPGRRSKRS
;
A
#
# COMPACT_ATOMS: atom_id res chain seq x y z
N MET A 1 24.82 10.05 10.58
CA MET A 1 23.89 9.69 11.67
C MET A 1 22.49 9.65 11.08
N HIS A 2 22.07 8.51 10.53
CA HIS A 2 20.68 8.31 10.11
C HIS A 2 19.98 7.53 11.23
N ALA A 3 18.93 8.13 11.78
CA ALA A 3 18.16 7.63 12.91
C ALA A 3 17.57 6.24 12.59
N GLY A 4 17.49 5.38 13.61
CA GLY A 4 17.13 3.95 13.54
C GLY A 4 15.72 3.67 13.04
N LEU A 5 15.49 3.92 11.75
CA LEU A 5 14.21 3.71 11.07
C LEU A 5 14.07 2.30 10.47
N TYR A 6 15.18 1.61 10.25
CA TYR A 6 15.21 0.24 9.78
C TYR A 6 16.57 -0.40 10.11
N HIS A 7 16.56 -1.70 10.41
CA HIS A 7 17.78 -2.48 10.60
C HIS A 7 17.83 -3.59 9.55
N ILE A 8 18.96 -3.73 8.87
CA ILE A 8 19.17 -4.74 7.82
C ILE A 8 20.17 -5.77 8.35
N THR A 9 19.74 -7.02 8.53
CA THR A 9 20.62 -8.15 8.86
C THR A 9 20.79 -9.06 7.65
N HIS A 10 22.00 -9.62 7.50
CA HIS A 10 22.30 -10.60 6.46
C HIS A 10 22.50 -11.97 7.12
N GLY A 11 21.62 -12.93 6.82
CA GLY A 11 21.77 -14.33 7.24
C GLY A 11 22.80 -15.09 6.39
N ALA A 12 23.19 -16.31 6.79
CA ALA A 12 24.13 -17.17 6.04
C ALA A 12 23.57 -17.70 4.70
N HIS A 13 22.31 -17.40 4.39
CA HIS A 13 21.63 -17.59 3.10
C HIS A 13 21.07 -16.23 2.65
N PRO A 14 20.80 -16.00 1.34
CA PRO A 14 20.34 -14.71 0.82
C PRO A 14 18.88 -14.41 1.22
N GLU A 15 18.63 -14.30 2.52
CA GLU A 15 17.40 -13.81 3.12
C GLU A 15 17.73 -12.46 3.74
N LEU A 16 17.21 -11.40 3.11
CA LEU A 16 17.24 -10.03 3.60
C LEU A 16 16.08 -9.89 4.58
N ASP A 17 16.40 -9.75 5.87
CA ASP A 17 15.40 -9.49 6.91
C ASP A 17 15.33 -7.97 7.13
N LEU A 18 14.13 -7.40 6.96
CA LEU A 18 13.88 -5.98 7.11
C LEU A 18 12.99 -5.76 8.32
N ASP A 19 13.60 -5.33 9.42
CA ASP A 19 12.88 -4.94 10.62
C ASP A 19 12.48 -3.46 10.53
N LEU A 20 11.18 -3.22 10.41
CA LEU A 20 10.58 -1.88 10.40
C LEU A 20 10.04 -1.60 11.79
N HIS A 21 10.71 -0.74 12.54
CA HIS A 21 10.21 -0.30 13.83
C HIS A 21 8.91 0.49 13.63
N GLU A 22 7.83 0.00 14.25
CA GLU A 22 6.46 0.52 14.16
C GLU A 22 6.34 1.86 14.92
N HIS A 23 7.03 2.90 14.47
CA HIS A 23 6.88 4.26 14.99
C HIS A 23 5.64 4.93 14.40
N GLU A 24 5.01 5.84 15.16
CA GLU A 24 3.74 6.56 14.93
C GLU A 24 3.35 6.79 13.46
N LEU A 25 2.82 5.73 12.82
CA LEU A 25 2.40 5.74 11.42
C LEU A 25 1.30 6.79 11.16
N VAL A 26 0.51 7.12 12.17
CA VAL A 26 -0.60 8.07 12.07
C VAL A 26 -0.09 9.50 11.87
N GLU A 27 0.94 9.91 12.61
CA GLU A 27 1.52 11.25 12.48
C GLU A 27 2.20 11.43 11.12
N LEU A 28 2.95 10.41 10.69
CA LEU A 28 3.60 10.40 9.38
C LEU A 28 2.60 10.41 8.22
N GLN A 29 1.51 9.65 8.33
CA GLN A 29 0.43 9.68 7.34
C GLN A 29 -0.21 11.07 7.26
N SER A 30 -0.45 11.70 8.40
CA SER A 30 -1.04 13.04 8.46
C SER A 30 -0.12 14.09 7.83
N ALA A 31 1.18 14.05 8.16
CA ALA A 31 2.19 14.93 7.55
C ALA A 31 2.31 14.72 6.04
N PHE A 32 2.25 13.47 5.58
CA PHE A 32 2.28 13.14 4.16
C PHE A 32 1.05 13.69 3.42
N LEU A 33 -0.16 13.47 3.95
CA LEU A 33 -1.39 13.98 3.35
C LEU A 33 -1.39 15.51 3.26
N HIS A 34 -0.97 16.19 4.32
CA HIS A 34 -0.82 17.64 4.32
C HIS A 34 0.11 18.10 3.19
N ARG A 35 1.25 17.42 3.01
CA ARG A 35 2.21 17.77 1.96
C ARG A 35 1.66 17.53 0.54
N ILE A 36 0.87 16.48 0.35
CA ILE A 36 0.20 16.18 -0.93
C ILE A 36 -0.83 17.28 -1.26
N GLU A 37 -1.59 17.73 -0.26
CA GLU A 37 -2.55 18.82 -0.41
C GLU A 37 -1.88 20.17 -0.72
N GLU A 38 -0.77 20.50 -0.05
CA GLU A 38 0.03 21.69 -0.36
C GLU A 38 0.58 21.71 -1.81
N LEU A 39 0.78 20.52 -2.39
CA LEU A 39 1.24 20.35 -3.76
C LEU A 39 0.09 20.32 -4.78
N ASP A 40 -1.15 20.57 -4.33
CA ASP A 40 -2.37 20.58 -5.15
C ASP A 40 -2.68 19.24 -5.83
N PHE A 41 -2.24 18.14 -5.19
CA PHE A 41 -2.58 16.79 -5.63
C PHE A 41 -3.85 16.28 -4.93
N ASP A 42 -4.71 15.58 -5.67
CA ASP A 42 -5.89 14.92 -5.11
C ASP A 42 -5.49 13.59 -4.40
N PRO A 43 -5.66 13.48 -3.07
CA PRO A 43 -5.35 12.26 -2.32
C PRO A 43 -6.16 11.03 -2.80
N ARG A 44 -7.37 11.24 -3.32
CA ARG A 44 -8.21 10.15 -3.86
C ARG A 44 -7.63 9.60 -5.15
N LEU A 45 -7.14 10.48 -6.02
CA LEU A 45 -6.48 10.08 -7.27
C LEU A 45 -5.16 9.34 -6.98
N MET A 46 -4.38 9.81 -6.00
CA MET A 46 -3.18 9.11 -5.53
C MET A 46 -3.50 7.68 -5.05
N ARG A 47 -4.54 7.51 -4.23
CA ARG A 47 -5.00 6.17 -3.82
C ARG A 47 -5.46 5.32 -4.99
N LEU A 48 -6.09 5.90 -6.00
CA LEU A 48 -6.45 5.18 -7.22
C LEU A 48 -5.21 4.69 -7.99
N TYR A 49 -4.14 5.50 -8.06
CA TYR A 49 -2.86 5.07 -8.64
C TYR A 49 -2.22 3.93 -7.83
N GLU A 50 -2.28 3.97 -6.50
CA GLU A 50 -1.82 2.87 -5.63
C GLU A 50 -2.58 1.56 -5.92
N ALA A 51 -3.91 1.62 -6.04
CA ALA A 51 -4.71 0.45 -6.42
C ALA A 51 -4.31 -0.08 -7.81
N SER A 52 -4.08 0.83 -8.77
CA SER A 52 -3.66 0.49 -10.14
C SER A 52 -2.28 -0.18 -10.15
N LEU A 53 -1.37 0.26 -9.28
CA LEU A 53 -0.06 -0.35 -9.09
C LEU A 53 -0.18 -1.78 -8.56
N PHE A 54 -0.99 -2.01 -7.52
CA PHE A 54 -1.24 -3.37 -7.02
C PHE A 54 -1.79 -4.29 -8.10
N LEU A 55 -2.75 -3.82 -8.90
CA LEU A 55 -3.31 -4.60 -10.00
C LEU A 55 -2.26 -4.92 -11.06
N SER A 56 -1.42 -3.95 -11.42
CA SER A 56 -0.33 -4.12 -12.40
C SER A 56 0.73 -5.12 -11.92
N MET A 57 1.01 -5.15 -10.61
CA MET A 57 1.97 -6.10 -10.02
C MET A 57 1.46 -7.54 -9.95
N MET A 58 0.15 -7.79 -10.09
CA MET A 58 -0.40 -9.16 -10.01
C MET A 58 0.16 -10.07 -11.11
N GLY A 59 0.27 -9.56 -12.34
CA GLY A 59 0.80 -10.35 -13.47
C GLY A 59 2.26 -10.75 -13.29
N LEU A 60 3.06 -9.89 -12.65
CA LEU A 60 4.48 -10.16 -12.35
C LEU A 60 4.68 -11.25 -11.29
N HIS A 61 3.64 -11.56 -10.52
CA HIS A 61 3.68 -12.51 -9.40
C HIS A 61 2.76 -13.70 -9.62
N ILE A 62 2.39 -14.01 -10.86
CA ILE A 62 1.38 -15.04 -11.17
C ILE A 62 1.72 -16.44 -10.61
N ASP A 63 3.02 -16.74 -10.47
CA ASP A 63 3.52 -17.99 -9.89
C ASP A 63 3.40 -18.06 -8.34
N ALA A 64 3.04 -16.95 -7.69
CA ALA A 64 2.88 -16.82 -6.24
C ALA A 64 1.42 -16.49 -5.89
N PRO A 65 0.49 -17.47 -5.93
CA PRO A 65 -0.95 -17.23 -5.85
C PRO A 65 -1.39 -16.50 -4.57
N ARG A 66 -0.70 -16.72 -3.44
CA ARG A 66 -0.96 -15.99 -2.19
C ARG A 66 -0.66 -14.49 -2.31
N LYS A 67 0.41 -14.11 -3.01
CA LYS A 67 0.77 -12.69 -3.24
C LYS A 67 -0.22 -12.03 -4.20
N VAL A 68 -0.62 -12.73 -5.27
CA VAL A 68 -1.65 -12.27 -6.21
C VAL A 68 -2.96 -11.97 -5.48
N LEU A 69 -3.42 -12.89 -4.63
CA LEU A 69 -4.62 -12.70 -3.83
C LEU A 69 -4.49 -11.51 -2.87
N ALA A 70 -3.34 -11.36 -2.20
CA ALA A 70 -3.08 -10.23 -1.33
C ALA A 70 -3.17 -8.89 -2.08
N PHE A 71 -2.56 -8.79 -3.26
CA PHE A 71 -2.65 -7.58 -4.09
C PHE A 71 -4.08 -7.29 -4.56
N ALA A 72 -4.82 -8.31 -4.98
CA ALA A 72 -6.23 -8.15 -5.37
C ALA A 72 -7.09 -7.65 -4.19
N LEU A 73 -6.89 -8.21 -3.00
CA LEU A 73 -7.59 -7.77 -1.79
C LEU A 73 -7.24 -6.32 -1.42
N ARG A 74 -5.96 -5.93 -1.50
CA ARG A 74 -5.52 -4.55 -1.22
C ARG A 74 -6.10 -3.56 -2.22
N ALA A 75 -6.01 -3.85 -3.52
CA ALA A 75 -6.61 -3.00 -4.55
C ALA A 75 -8.13 -2.87 -4.35
N GLY A 76 -8.82 -3.98 -4.06
CA GLY A 76 -10.27 -3.98 -3.79
C GLY A 76 -10.65 -3.16 -2.57
N GLN A 77 -9.88 -3.23 -1.48
CA GLN A 77 -10.09 -2.41 -0.28
C GLN A 77 -9.97 -0.92 -0.59
N ILE A 78 -8.95 -0.51 -1.35
CA ILE A 78 -8.76 0.89 -1.76
C ILE A 78 -9.93 1.37 -2.61
N VAL A 79 -10.31 0.61 -3.65
CA VAL A 79 -11.43 0.99 -4.54
C VAL A 79 -12.76 1.08 -3.77
N ALA A 80 -13.00 0.15 -2.83
CA ALA A 80 -14.18 0.18 -1.99
C ALA A 80 -14.20 1.42 -1.07
N ALA A 81 -13.07 1.79 -0.47
CA ALA A 81 -12.95 2.97 0.38
C ALA A 81 -13.14 4.29 -0.40
N LEU A 82 -12.76 4.32 -1.68
CA LEU A 82 -12.96 5.47 -2.56
C LEU A 82 -14.39 5.59 -3.11
N SER A 83 -15.16 4.50 -3.08
CA SER A 83 -16.52 4.44 -3.60
C SER A 83 -17.53 5.01 -2.59
N PRO A 84 -18.51 5.81 -3.03
CA PRO A 84 -19.57 6.27 -2.14
C PRO A 84 -20.40 5.08 -1.62
N PRO A 85 -20.96 5.18 -0.40
CA PRO A 85 -21.81 4.13 0.18
C PRO A 85 -23.12 4.02 -0.61
N GLY A 86 -23.15 3.17 -1.65
CA GLY A 86 -24.36 3.00 -2.48
C GLY A 86 -24.25 2.05 -3.66
N ARG A 87 -23.06 1.63 -4.07
CA ARG A 87 -22.87 0.67 -5.20
C ARG A 87 -22.46 -0.73 -4.73
N ARG A 88 -23.18 -1.31 -3.77
CA ARG A 88 -23.22 -2.78 -3.69
C ARG A 88 -24.27 -3.24 -4.71
N SER A 89 -23.79 -3.65 -5.88
CA SER A 89 -24.58 -4.39 -6.86
C SER A 89 -25.27 -5.55 -6.14
N LYS A 90 -26.60 -5.48 -6.03
CA LYS A 90 -27.44 -6.65 -5.78
C LYS A 90 -27.19 -7.60 -6.95
N ARG A 91 -26.35 -8.60 -6.77
CA ARG A 91 -26.41 -9.80 -7.60
C ARG A 91 -27.48 -10.70 -6.97
N SER A 92 -28.62 -10.74 -7.66
CA SER A 92 -29.67 -11.75 -7.53
C SER A 92 -29.15 -13.15 -7.76
#